data_AF-A0A0H2T4Q4-F1
#
_entry.id   AF-A0A0H2T4Q4-F1
#
_cell.length_a   1.000
_cell.length_b   1.000
_cell.length_c   1.000
_cell.angle_alpha   90.00
_cell.angle_beta   90.00
_cell.angle_gamma   90.00
#
_symmetry.space_group_name_H-M   'P 1'
#
loop_
_entity.id
_entity.type
_entity.pdbx_description
1 polymer ?
#
loop_
_entity_poly.entity_id
_entity_poly.type
_entity_poly.pdbx_seq_one_letter_code
_entity_poly.pdbx_strand_id
1 'polypeptide(L)'
;MKINPNNINPILGYKLDPGEPGIASGAPASMSIIRVLSQETGNLMAFKKEAIQNGGYVIYSKISLDIQKRGAFLAAVAGKTQVMIAYKNKMDNSPKNDDNIIENNPNKLDNKKDDKIKRLEELINNLKNYIKTETDPDIKSELENKIKTLENKLLMLKLGNAISNQNDEILGMIFTAYF
;
A
#
# COMPACT_ATOMS: atom_id res chain seq x y z
N MET A 1 42.17 20.13 -23.89
CA MET A 1 40.75 20.45 -24.15
C MET A 1 40.10 20.80 -22.80
N LYS A 2 39.63 22.04 -22.58
CA LYS A 2 38.95 22.41 -21.32
C LYS A 2 37.55 21.81 -21.35
N ILE A 3 37.28 20.82 -20.50
CA ILE A 3 35.95 20.22 -20.41
C ILE A 3 35.15 21.06 -19.42
N ASN A 4 34.03 21.63 -19.87
CA ASN A 4 33.15 22.40 -18.99
C ASN A 4 32.43 21.41 -18.05
N PRO A 5 32.62 21.47 -16.72
CA PRO A 5 32.02 20.52 -15.79
C PRO A 5 30.48 20.53 -15.83
N ASN A 6 29.89 21.67 -16.19
CA ASN A 6 28.43 21.80 -16.36
C ASN A 6 27.88 21.02 -17.55
N ASN A 7 28.72 20.64 -18.51
CA ASN A 7 28.31 19.79 -19.64
C ASN A 7 28.36 18.30 -19.28
N ILE A 8 29.17 17.92 -18.28
CA ILE A 8 29.28 16.52 -17.82
C ILE A 8 28.19 16.23 -16.80
N ASN A 9 28.05 17.08 -15.77
CA ASN A 9 27.09 16.90 -14.67
C ASN A 9 26.21 18.16 -14.49
N PRO A 10 25.24 18.41 -15.39
CA PRO A 10 24.40 19.58 -15.30
C PRO A 10 23.52 19.53 -14.04
N ILE A 11 23.22 20.71 -13.46
CA ILE A 11 22.24 20.84 -12.38
C ILE A 11 20.84 20.80 -13.01
N LEU A 12 19.99 19.90 -12.49
CA LEU A 12 18.61 19.75 -12.92
C LEU A 12 17.69 20.51 -11.97
N GLY A 13 16.78 21.31 -12.53
CA GLY A 13 15.67 21.91 -11.79
C GLY A 13 14.47 20.97 -11.79
N TYR A 14 13.89 20.73 -10.61
CA TYR A 14 12.68 19.93 -10.45
C TYR A 14 11.48 20.86 -10.35
N LYS A 15 10.40 20.52 -11.06
CA LYS A 15 9.14 21.24 -10.93
C LYS A 15 8.48 20.85 -9.61
N LEU A 16 7.93 21.84 -8.93
CA LEU A 16 7.02 21.63 -7.81
C LEU A 16 5.67 21.23 -8.41
N ASP A 17 5.13 20.07 -8.06
CA ASP A 17 3.74 19.77 -8.39
C ASP A 17 2.84 20.69 -7.54
N PRO A 18 1.80 21.30 -8.12
CA PRO A 18 0.90 22.18 -7.37
C PRO A 18 0.23 21.41 -6.22
N GLY A 19 0.47 21.86 -4.98
CA GLY A 19 -0.08 21.23 -3.78
C GLY A 19 0.88 20.33 -3.00
N GLU A 20 2.08 20.06 -3.53
CA GLU A 20 3.14 19.38 -2.78
C GLU A 20 4.11 20.39 -2.14
N PRO A 21 4.61 20.13 -0.91
CA PRO A 21 5.76 20.85 -0.37
C PRO A 21 7.01 20.39 -1.14
N GLY A 22 7.11 20.79 -2.40
CA GLY A 22 8.20 20.36 -3.26
C GLY A 22 9.51 21.05 -2.90
N ILE A 23 10.59 20.57 -3.49
CA ILE A 23 11.94 21.00 -3.18
C ILE A 23 12.41 21.96 -4.28
N ALA A 24 12.43 23.27 -3.99
CA ALA A 24 12.76 24.31 -4.98
C ALA A 24 14.21 24.29 -5.47
N SER A 25 15.10 23.52 -4.82
CA SER A 25 16.51 23.46 -5.18
C SER A 25 16.78 22.39 -6.24
N GLY A 26 17.56 22.75 -7.26
CA GLY A 26 18.05 21.77 -8.22
C GLY A 26 19.04 20.78 -7.59
N ALA A 27 19.34 19.70 -8.31
CA ALA A 27 20.39 18.75 -7.93
C ALA A 27 21.25 18.39 -9.14
N PRO A 28 22.55 18.06 -8.96
CA PRO A 28 23.37 17.54 -10.05
C PRO A 28 22.73 16.30 -10.68
N ALA A 29 22.88 16.13 -11.99
CA ALA A 29 22.38 14.98 -12.73
C ALA A 29 22.81 13.63 -12.11
N SER A 30 24.01 13.55 -11.55
CA SER A 30 24.51 12.36 -10.84
C SER A 30 23.73 11.99 -9.56
N MET A 31 23.09 12.97 -8.90
CA MET A 31 22.30 12.75 -7.66
C MET A 31 20.80 12.77 -7.91
N SER A 32 20.38 12.96 -9.16
CA SER A 32 19.00 13.16 -9.54
C SER A 32 18.07 12.02 -9.14
N ILE A 33 18.50 10.78 -9.32
CA ILE A 33 17.70 9.58 -9.01
C ILE A 33 17.38 9.53 -7.51
N ILE A 34 18.39 9.67 -6.65
CA ILE A 34 18.21 9.66 -5.20
C ILE A 34 17.31 10.83 -4.79
N ARG A 35 17.55 12.01 -5.36
CA ARG A 35 16.77 13.21 -5.07
C ARG A 35 15.28 13.02 -5.35
N VAL A 36 14.94 12.56 -6.55
CA VAL A 36 13.54 12.33 -6.95
C VAL A 36 12.94 11.22 -6.11
N LEU A 37 13.64 10.11 -5.90
CA LEU A 37 13.14 9.01 -5.05
C LEU A 37 12.85 9.45 -3.61
N SER A 38 13.70 10.28 -3.01
CA SER A 38 13.47 10.82 -1.67
C SER A 38 12.19 11.64 -1.60
N GLN A 39 11.91 12.45 -2.64
CA GLN A 39 10.68 13.22 -2.73
C GLN A 39 9.45 12.30 -2.85
N GLU A 40 9.46 11.38 -3.81
CA GLU A 40 8.36 10.44 -4.04
C GLU A 40 8.09 9.55 -2.82
N THR A 41 9.14 9.15 -2.11
CA THR A 41 9.00 8.41 -0.84
C THR A 41 8.34 9.25 0.24
N GLY A 42 8.67 10.54 0.32
CA GLY A 42 8.00 11.48 1.23
C GLY A 42 6.51 11.60 0.92
N ASN A 43 6.16 11.74 -0.37
CA ASN A 43 4.76 11.78 -0.82
C ASN A 43 4.01 10.48 -0.47
N LEU A 44 4.63 9.32 -0.71
CA LEU A 44 4.06 8.03 -0.33
C LEU A 44 3.78 7.94 1.17
N MET A 45 4.70 8.43 2.02
CA MET A 45 4.48 8.47 3.46
C MET A 45 3.32 9.40 3.85
N ALA A 46 3.18 10.54 3.17
CA ALA A 46 2.05 11.45 3.37
C ALA A 46 0.72 10.77 3.02
N PHE A 47 0.62 10.10 1.87
CA PHE A 47 -0.56 9.32 1.49
C PHE A 47 -0.87 8.21 2.49
N LYS A 48 0.15 7.52 3.00
CA LYS A 48 -0.03 6.49 4.04
C LYS A 48 -0.59 7.10 5.33
N LYS A 49 -0.07 8.25 5.75
CA LYS A 49 -0.56 8.97 6.94
C LYS A 49 -2.01 9.41 6.76
N GLU A 50 -2.35 9.99 5.62
CA GLU A 50 -3.71 10.44 5.31
C GLU A 50 -4.69 9.25 5.23
N ALA A 51 -4.28 8.15 4.61
CA ALA A 51 -5.08 6.92 4.58
C ALA A 51 -5.41 6.47 6.01
N ILE A 52 -4.40 6.36 6.88
CA ILE A 52 -4.57 5.94 8.28
C ILE A 52 -5.49 6.91 9.04
N GLN A 53 -5.30 8.22 8.89
CA GLN A 53 -6.12 9.24 9.53
C GLN A 53 -7.61 9.13 9.14
N ASN A 54 -7.88 8.76 7.90
CA ASN A 54 -9.23 8.59 7.37
C ASN A 54 -9.79 7.17 7.55
N GLY A 55 -9.13 6.31 8.34
CA GLY A 55 -9.57 4.93 8.59
C GLY A 55 -9.43 4.01 7.36
N GLY A 56 -8.59 4.39 6.41
CA GLY A 56 -8.17 3.59 5.28
C GLY A 56 -6.77 3.02 5.45
N TYR A 57 -6.38 2.15 4.53
CA TYR A 57 -5.06 1.54 4.49
C TYR A 57 -4.57 1.45 3.05
N VAL A 58 -3.26 1.62 2.87
CA VAL A 58 -2.61 1.53 1.56
C VAL A 58 -2.47 0.07 1.17
N ILE A 59 -3.05 -0.32 0.04
CA ILE A 59 -3.05 -1.70 -0.46
C ILE A 59 -2.06 -1.92 -1.60
N TYR A 60 -1.67 -0.84 -2.27
CA TYR A 60 -0.67 -0.84 -3.30
C TYR A 60 0.01 0.52 -3.36
N SER A 61 1.31 0.52 -3.62
CA SER A 61 2.08 1.72 -3.90
C SER A 61 3.09 1.46 -5.00
N LYS A 62 3.30 2.46 -5.85
CA LYS A 62 4.27 2.44 -6.94
C LYS A 62 4.90 3.81 -7.08
N ILE A 63 6.23 3.85 -7.17
CA ILE A 63 6.97 5.04 -7.55
C ILE A 63 7.57 4.77 -8.93
N SER A 64 7.31 5.67 -9.88
CA SER A 64 7.87 5.63 -11.23
C SER A 64 8.78 6.83 -11.44
N LEU A 65 9.91 6.65 -12.11
CA LEU A 65 10.84 7.73 -12.43
C LEU A 65 10.84 8.00 -13.93
N ASP A 66 10.78 9.26 -14.33
CA ASP A 66 11.08 9.69 -15.69
C ASP A 66 12.58 9.97 -15.80
N ILE A 67 13.24 9.21 -16.66
CA ILE A 67 14.70 9.17 -16.76
C ILE A 67 15.12 9.69 -18.13
N GLN A 68 16.03 10.68 -18.13
CA GLN A 68 16.55 11.30 -19.35
C GLN A 68 18.08 11.41 -19.30
N LYS A 69 18.71 11.33 -20.46
CA LYS A 69 20.15 11.59 -20.57
C LYS A 69 20.43 13.08 -20.37
N ARG A 70 21.26 13.42 -19.37
CA ARG A 70 21.66 14.79 -19.04
C ARG A 70 23.17 14.84 -18.86
N GLY A 71 23.85 15.46 -19.82
CA GLY A 71 25.30 15.42 -19.91
C GLY A 71 25.80 13.98 -20.11
N ALA A 72 26.70 13.55 -19.22
CA ALA A 72 27.23 12.19 -19.20
C ALA A 72 26.39 11.21 -18.37
N PHE A 73 25.35 11.68 -17.68
CA PHE A 73 24.58 10.86 -16.74
C PHE A 73 23.19 10.55 -17.26
N LEU A 74 22.68 9.40 -16.81
CA LEU A 74 21.28 9.06 -16.89
C LEU A 74 20.61 9.60 -15.63
N ALA A 75 19.69 10.54 -15.79
CA ALA A 75 19.19 11.35 -14.68
C ALA A 75 17.67 11.31 -14.56
N ALA A 76 17.15 11.19 -13.34
CA ALA A 76 15.72 11.30 -13.09
C ALA A 76 15.30 12.78 -13.17
N VAL A 77 14.37 13.12 -14.05
CA VAL A 77 13.88 14.50 -14.21
C VAL A 77 12.55 14.73 -13.48
N ALA A 78 11.78 13.67 -13.28
CA ALA A 78 10.51 13.70 -12.58
C ALA A 78 10.23 12.33 -11.94
N GLY A 79 9.33 12.33 -10.97
CA GLY A 79 8.82 11.13 -10.32
C GLY A 79 7.29 11.13 -10.35
N LYS A 80 6.71 9.95 -10.15
CA LYS A 80 5.27 9.79 -9.94
C LYS A 80 5.01 8.74 -8.88
N THR A 81 4.36 9.15 -7.81
CA THR A 81 3.83 8.28 -6.78
C THR A 81 2.37 7.92 -7.09
N GLN A 82 2.06 6.63 -7.10
CA GLN A 82 0.71 6.10 -7.26
C GLN A 82 0.39 5.23 -6.05
N VAL A 83 -0.76 5.47 -5.42
CA VAL A 83 -1.19 4.75 -4.23
C VAL A 83 -2.64 4.32 -4.43
N MET A 84 -2.95 3.08 -4.05
CA MET A 84 -4.32 2.60 -3.96
C MET A 84 -4.67 2.45 -2.48
N ILE A 85 -5.74 3.13 -2.06
CA ILE A 85 -6.18 3.18 -0.67
C ILE A 85 -7.53 2.48 -0.57
N ALA A 86 -7.64 1.54 0.36
CA ALA A 86 -8.91 0.93 0.72
C ALA A 86 -9.43 1.60 2.00
N TYR A 87 -10.63 2.16 1.93
CA TYR A 87 -11.33 2.67 3.10
C TYR A 87 -12.27 1.59 3.64
N LYS A 88 -12.31 1.43 4.96
CA LYS A 88 -13.35 0.62 5.58
C LYS A 88 -14.67 1.35 5.33
N ASN A 89 -15.60 0.70 4.62
CA ASN A 89 -16.91 1.27 4.36
C ASN A 89 -17.55 1.61 5.70
N LYS A 90 -17.67 2.91 6.03
CA LYS A 90 -18.58 3.33 7.09
C LYS A 90 -19.95 3.01 6.52
N MET A 91 -20.59 1.95 7.01
CA MET A 91 -22.02 1.77 6.75
C MET A 91 -22.68 3.12 7.01
N ASP A 92 -23.43 3.61 6.03
CA ASP A 92 -24.27 4.79 6.16
C ASP A 92 -25.15 4.59 7.40
N ASN A 93 -24.76 5.22 8.51
CA ASN A 93 -25.66 5.50 9.61
C ASN A 93 -26.60 6.64 9.17
N SER A 94 -27.35 6.42 8.10
CA SER A 94 -28.59 7.14 7.89
C SER A 94 -29.54 6.67 8.99
N PRO A 95 -30.05 7.56 9.86
CA PRO A 95 -30.93 7.17 10.95
C PRO A 95 -32.28 6.79 10.35
N LYS A 96 -32.45 5.51 9.99
CA LYS A 96 -33.78 4.94 9.87
C LYS A 96 -34.22 4.57 11.27
N ASN A 97 -35.02 5.47 11.85
CA ASN A 97 -35.93 5.12 12.92
C ASN A 97 -36.74 3.93 12.47
N ASP A 98 -36.50 2.77 13.07
CA ASP A 98 -37.55 1.79 13.32
C ASP A 98 -37.13 1.01 14.56
N ASP A 99 -37.88 1.29 15.63
CA ASP A 99 -37.92 0.50 16.84
C ASP A 99 -38.16 -0.96 16.46
N ASN A 100 -37.21 -1.85 16.75
CA ASN A 100 -37.50 -3.23 17.13
C ASN A 100 -36.30 -3.86 17.83
N ILE A 101 -36.53 -4.15 19.10
CA ILE A 101 -35.68 -4.85 20.05
C ILE A 101 -35.32 -6.24 19.49
N ILE A 102 -34.04 -6.49 19.17
CA ILE A 102 -33.51 -7.86 19.10
C ILE A 102 -32.09 -7.89 19.68
N GLU A 103 -31.94 -8.79 20.65
CA GLU A 103 -30.81 -9.05 21.54
C GLU A 103 -29.43 -9.05 20.87
N ASN A 104 -28.54 -8.25 21.47
CA ASN A 104 -27.10 -8.27 21.22
C ASN A 104 -26.51 -9.62 21.61
N ASN A 105 -26.11 -10.41 20.61
CA ASN A 105 -25.25 -11.58 20.83
C ASN A 105 -23.94 -11.40 20.02
N PRO A 106 -22.87 -10.86 20.62
CA PRO A 106 -21.61 -10.53 19.91
C PRO A 106 -20.87 -11.76 19.35
N ASN A 107 -21.18 -12.97 19.83
CA ASN A 107 -20.47 -14.22 19.48
C ASN A 107 -20.77 -14.79 18.07
N LYS A 108 -21.73 -14.22 17.32
CA LYS A 108 -22.10 -14.75 15.98
C LYS A 108 -21.33 -14.12 14.82
N LEU A 109 -20.68 -12.97 15.02
CA LEU A 109 -20.00 -12.23 13.95
C LEU A 109 -18.58 -12.74 13.69
N ASP A 110 -17.88 -13.21 14.73
CA ASP A 110 -16.50 -13.67 14.64
C ASP A 110 -16.40 -15.06 13.99
N ASN A 111 -17.33 -15.96 14.33
CA ASN A 111 -17.41 -17.31 13.75
C ASN A 111 -17.54 -17.31 12.20
N LYS A 112 -18.27 -16.34 11.61
CA LYS A 112 -18.42 -16.25 10.14
C LYS A 112 -17.18 -15.74 9.40
N LYS A 113 -16.26 -15.05 10.09
CA LYS A 113 -15.05 -14.48 9.48
C LYS A 113 -13.90 -15.49 9.51
N ASP A 114 -13.76 -16.24 10.60
CA ASP A 114 -12.79 -17.32 10.71
C ASP A 114 -13.06 -18.45 9.71
N ASP A 115 -14.33 -18.75 9.43
CA ASP A 115 -14.74 -19.68 8.38
C ASP A 115 -14.31 -19.21 6.98
N LYS A 116 -14.30 -17.90 6.71
CA LYS A 116 -13.85 -17.35 5.42
C LYS A 116 -12.33 -17.45 5.27
N ILE A 117 -11.59 -17.24 6.35
CA ILE A 117 -10.12 -17.36 6.37
C ILE A 117 -9.73 -18.81 6.08
N LYS A 118 -10.35 -19.79 6.77
CA LYS A 118 -10.11 -21.22 6.54
C LYS A 118 -10.40 -21.64 5.10
N ARG A 119 -11.54 -21.22 4.55
CA ARG A 119 -11.89 -21.52 3.14
C ARG A 119 -10.89 -20.94 2.14
N LEU A 120 -10.36 -19.73 2.41
CA LEU A 120 -9.34 -19.11 1.55
C LEU A 120 -8.01 -19.86 1.61
N GLU A 121 -7.61 -20.32 2.81
CA GLU A 121 -6.40 -21.13 2.99
C GLU A 121 -6.50 -22.47 2.26
N GLU A 122 -7.65 -23.15 2.36
CA GLU A 122 -7.94 -24.39 1.64
C GLU A 122 -7.87 -24.19 0.12
N LEU A 123 -8.44 -23.09 -0.38
CA LEU A 123 -8.46 -22.79 -1.82
C LEU A 123 -7.04 -22.48 -2.34
N ILE A 124 -6.24 -21.73 -1.57
CA ILE A 124 -4.83 -21.47 -1.90
C ILE A 124 -4.04 -22.78 -1.93
N ASN A 125 -4.22 -23.67 -0.95
CA ASN A 125 -3.55 -24.96 -0.93
C ASN A 125 -3.95 -25.85 -2.11
N ASN A 126 -5.23 -25.87 -2.47
CA ASN A 126 -5.72 -26.61 -3.63
C ASN A 126 -5.11 -26.09 -4.94
N LEU A 127 -5.05 -24.77 -5.13
CA LEU A 127 -4.42 -24.17 -6.31
C LEU A 127 -2.91 -24.42 -6.36
N LYS A 128 -2.22 -24.37 -5.21
CA LYS A 128 -0.79 -24.72 -5.11
C LYS A 128 -0.52 -26.18 -5.48
N ASN A 129 -1.43 -27.08 -5.09
CA ASN A 129 -1.33 -28.49 -5.48
C ASN A 129 -1.61 -28.68 -6.98
N TYR A 130 -2.58 -27.94 -7.53
CA TYR A 130 -2.89 -27.97 -8.96
C TYR A 130 -1.72 -27.48 -9.84
N ILE A 131 -1.00 -26.44 -9.40
CA ILE A 131 0.23 -25.99 -10.07
C ILE A 131 1.32 -27.08 -10.12
N LYS A 132 1.41 -27.93 -9.11
CA LYS A 132 2.44 -28.99 -9.07
C LYS A 132 2.15 -30.09 -10.09
N THR A 133 0.89 -30.28 -10.46
CA THR A 133 0.45 -31.29 -11.44
C THR A 133 0.30 -30.71 -12.85
N GLU A 134 0.20 -29.38 -12.98
CA GLU A 134 0.00 -28.71 -14.25
C GLU A 134 1.31 -28.57 -15.04
N THR A 135 1.28 -28.94 -16.31
CA THR A 135 2.47 -29.00 -17.18
C THR A 135 2.49 -27.85 -18.19
N ASP A 136 1.33 -27.21 -18.44
CA ASP A 136 1.19 -26.10 -19.36
C ASP A 136 1.72 -24.77 -18.76
N PRO A 137 2.67 -24.08 -19.43
CA PRO A 137 3.29 -22.85 -18.94
C PRO A 137 2.33 -21.65 -18.83
N ASP A 138 1.34 -21.54 -19.72
CA ASP A 138 0.42 -20.39 -19.74
C ASP A 138 -0.61 -20.51 -18.61
N ILE A 139 -1.15 -21.70 -18.43
CA ILE A 139 -2.07 -22.04 -17.34
C ILE A 139 -1.36 -21.87 -15.99
N LYS A 140 -0.09 -22.29 -15.91
CA LYS A 140 0.74 -22.12 -14.71
C LYS A 140 0.92 -20.65 -14.33
N SER A 141 1.20 -19.78 -15.30
CA SER A 141 1.34 -18.33 -15.06
C SER A 141 0.03 -17.71 -14.55
N GLU A 142 -1.10 -18.10 -15.14
CA GLU A 142 -2.41 -17.61 -14.71
C GLU A 142 -2.75 -18.08 -13.28
N LEU A 143 -2.46 -19.34 -12.95
CA LEU A 143 -2.64 -19.88 -11.60
C LEU A 143 -1.73 -19.19 -10.58
N GLU A 144 -0.48 -18.90 -10.91
CA GLU A 144 0.44 -18.17 -10.03
C GLU A 144 -0.09 -16.77 -9.70
N ASN A 145 -0.63 -16.07 -10.70
CA ASN A 145 -1.25 -14.75 -10.49
C ASN A 145 -2.51 -14.85 -9.61
N LYS A 146 -3.35 -15.87 -9.84
CA LYS A 146 -4.52 -16.15 -8.99
C LYS A 146 -4.13 -16.48 -7.56
N ILE A 147 -3.06 -17.25 -7.34
CA ILE A 147 -2.56 -17.54 -5.98
C ILE A 147 -2.09 -16.26 -5.30
N LYS A 148 -1.29 -15.43 -5.97
CA LYS A 148 -0.82 -14.15 -5.40
C LYS A 148 -1.98 -13.25 -5.00
N THR A 149 -3.01 -13.13 -5.84
CA THR A 149 -4.19 -12.33 -5.49
C THR A 149 -4.95 -12.89 -4.28
N LEU A 150 -5.08 -14.21 -4.16
CA LEU A 150 -5.73 -14.84 -3.02
C LEU A 150 -4.89 -14.75 -1.74
N GLU A 151 -3.57 -14.90 -1.83
CA GLU A 151 -2.66 -14.70 -0.70
C GLU A 151 -2.71 -13.28 -0.17
N ASN A 152 -2.74 -12.28 -1.06
CA ASN A 152 -2.94 -10.88 -0.67
C ASN A 152 -4.29 -10.68 0.02
N LYS A 153 -5.37 -11.29 -0.49
CA LYS A 153 -6.69 -11.23 0.13
C LYS A 153 -6.72 -11.91 1.51
N LEU A 154 -6.05 -13.04 1.67
CA LEU A 154 -5.91 -13.74 2.95
C LEU A 154 -5.12 -12.90 3.94
N LEU A 155 -4.00 -12.31 3.51
CA LEU A 155 -3.21 -11.40 4.32
C LEU A 155 -4.05 -10.23 4.80
N MET A 156 -4.86 -9.62 3.94
CA MET A 156 -5.77 -8.53 4.31
C MET A 156 -6.80 -8.94 5.36
N LEU A 157 -7.39 -10.13 5.22
CA LEU A 157 -8.35 -10.66 6.18
C LEU A 157 -7.68 -10.94 7.54
N LYS A 158 -6.48 -11.54 7.53
CA LYS A 158 -5.70 -11.81 8.75
C LYS A 158 -5.20 -10.53 9.42
N LEU A 159 -4.76 -9.54 8.65
CA LEU A 159 -4.31 -8.25 9.18
C LEU A 159 -5.49 -7.49 9.78
N GLY A 160 -6.67 -7.55 9.15
CA GLY A 160 -7.91 -7.06 9.73
C GLY A 160 -8.23 -7.71 11.08
N ASN A 161 -8.01 -9.02 11.23
CA ASN A 161 -8.15 -9.75 12.51
C ASN A 161 -7.03 -9.40 13.52
N ALA A 162 -5.79 -9.23 13.08
CA ALA A 162 -4.68 -8.87 13.94
C ALA A 162 -4.84 -7.46 14.51
N ILE A 163 -5.36 -6.53 13.71
CA ILE A 163 -5.64 -5.15 14.15
C ILE A 163 -6.86 -5.10 15.08
N SER A 164 -7.90 -5.92 14.88
CA SER A 164 -9.00 -6.01 15.86
C SER A 164 -8.51 -6.58 17.20
N ASN A 165 -7.71 -7.64 17.17
CA ASN A 165 -7.20 -8.28 18.38
C ASN A 165 -6.13 -7.43 19.09
N GLN A 166 -5.32 -6.67 18.34
CA GLN A 166 -4.36 -5.71 18.92
C GLN A 166 -5.05 -4.50 19.53
N ASN A 167 -6.20 -4.06 19.02
CA ASN A 167 -6.95 -2.98 19.67
C ASN A 167 -7.47 -3.41 21.05
N ASP A 168 -7.83 -4.69 21.25
CA ASP A 168 -8.24 -5.20 22.56
C ASP A 168 -7.05 -5.34 23.54
N GLU A 169 -5.88 -5.77 23.06
CA GLU A 169 -4.66 -5.82 23.89
C GLU A 169 -4.10 -4.43 24.21
N ILE A 170 -4.17 -3.48 23.26
CA ILE A 170 -3.69 -2.10 23.45
C ILE A 170 -4.65 -1.32 24.36
N LEU A 171 -5.97 -1.50 24.23
CA LEU A 171 -6.94 -0.95 25.19
C LEU A 171 -6.71 -1.54 26.60
N GLY A 172 -6.44 -2.85 26.72
CA GLY A 172 -6.09 -3.47 28.00
C GLY A 172 -4.83 -2.91 28.65
N MET A 173 -3.77 -2.66 27.87
CA MET A 173 -2.51 -2.10 28.39
C MET A 173 -2.62 -0.62 28.79
N ILE A 174 -3.42 0.17 28.06
CA ILE A 174 -3.62 1.60 28.39
C ILE A 174 -4.41 1.78 29.69
N PHE A 175 -5.36 0.87 30.01
CA PHE A 175 -6.12 0.94 31.27
C PHE A 175 -5.36 0.42 32.50
N THR A 176 -4.35 -0.44 32.35
CA THR A 176 -3.48 -0.86 33.47
C THR A 176 -2.35 0.12 33.79
N ALA A 177 -2.04 1.06 32.90
CA ALA A 177 -0.98 2.05 33.13
C ALA A 177 -1.44 3.28 33.93
N TYR A 178 -2.71 3.35 34.33
CA TYR A 178 -3.32 4.49 35.02
C TYR A 178 -4.05 4.15 36.34
N PHE A 179 -3.69 3.03 36.99
CA PHE A 179 -4.02 2.77 38.40
C PHE A 179 -2.85 2.13 39.13
#